data_AF-A0AAU4FMT4-F1
#
_entry.id   AF-A0AAU4FMT4-F1
#
_cell.length_a   1.000
_cell.length_b   1.000
_cell.length_c   1.000
_cell.angle_alpha   90.00
_cell.angle_beta   90.00
_cell.angle_gamma   90.00
#
_symmetry.space_group_name_H-M   'P 1'
#
loop_
_entity.id
_entity.type
_entity.pdbx_description
1 polymer ?
#
loop_
_entity_poly.entity_id
_entity_poly.type
_entity_poly.pdbx_seq_one_letter_code
_entity_poly.pdbx_strand_id
1 'polypeptide(L)'
;MGNDRRLRRLTAGDTTWLWSVRHRHGDCREILSLHKEGADTVLRIVFRAGAGRFVAEGAWYAGCVMTDHGDLLNLREPRVVRGLLEVARGHGALPVAPGETELDGWLLLDAPPGIG
;
A
#
# COMPACT_ATOMS: atom_id res chain seq x y z
N MET A 1 18.58 0.48 -12.50
CA MET A 1 17.89 1.24 -11.43
C MET A 1 16.90 2.17 -12.09
N GLY A 2 15.60 1.89 -12.04
CA GLY A 2 14.65 2.80 -12.68
C GLY A 2 13.27 2.20 -12.92
N ASN A 3 12.40 2.20 -11.91
CA ASN A 3 10.96 2.50 -12.10
C ASN A 3 10.19 2.72 -10.79
N ASP A 4 10.85 3.12 -9.70
CA ASP A 4 10.26 3.19 -8.35
C ASP A 4 9.46 4.48 -8.13
N ARG A 5 9.38 5.32 -9.16
CA ARG A 5 8.67 6.60 -9.16
C ARG A 5 7.55 6.69 -10.18
N ARG A 6 7.28 5.63 -10.95
CA ARG A 6 6.23 5.68 -11.97
C ARG A 6 4.87 5.76 -11.30
N LEU A 7 4.28 6.95 -11.37
CA LEU A 7 2.90 7.18 -11.01
C LEU A 7 2.02 6.33 -11.94
N ARG A 8 1.20 5.48 -11.35
CA ARG A 8 0.27 4.59 -12.04
C ARG A 8 -1.14 5.02 -11.71
N ARG A 9 -2.08 4.74 -12.59
CA ARG A 9 -3.49 5.11 -12.39
C ARG A 9 -4.30 3.86 -12.02
N LEU A 10 -5.19 4.00 -11.05
CA LEU A 10 -6.10 2.96 -10.60
C LEU A 10 -7.49 3.57 -10.41
N THR A 11 -8.50 2.98 -11.05
CA THR A 11 -9.90 3.33 -10.80
C THR A 11 -10.53 2.30 -9.87
N ALA A 12 -11.20 2.78 -8.82
CA ALA A 12 -11.93 2.02 -7.82
C ALA A 12 -13.29 2.70 -7.57
N GLY A 13 -14.36 2.07 -8.07
CA GLY A 13 -15.67 2.74 -8.19
C GLY A 13 -15.55 4.01 -9.05
N ASP A 14 -16.15 5.09 -8.57
CA ASP A 14 -16.13 6.40 -9.25
C ASP A 14 -14.89 7.24 -8.94
N THR A 15 -13.97 6.73 -8.12
CA THR A 15 -12.75 7.46 -7.74
C THR A 15 -11.54 6.94 -8.50
N THR A 16 -10.80 7.86 -9.10
CA THR A 16 -9.48 7.59 -9.67
C THR A 16 -8.39 7.96 -8.67
N TRP A 17 -7.44 7.04 -8.50
CA TRP A 17 -6.27 7.19 -7.67
C TRP A 17 -5.01 7.12 -8.53
N LEU A 18 -4.05 7.98 -8.22
CA LEU A 18 -2.68 7.90 -8.73
C LEU A 18 -1.82 7.26 -7.64
N TRP A 19 -1.02 6.25 -7.97
CA TRP A 19 -0.26 5.52 -6.97
C TRP A 19 1.17 5.21 -7.37
N SER A 20 2.02 5.06 -6.36
CA SER A 20 3.43 4.71 -6.51
C SER A 20 3.92 3.90 -5.31
N VAL A 21 5.03 3.17 -5.49
CA VAL A 21 5.64 2.35 -4.44
C VAL A 21 7.08 2.78 -4.25
N ARG A 22 7.47 3.02 -3.01
CA ARG A 22 8.84 3.39 -2.65
C ARG A 22 9.37 2.50 -1.53
N HIS A 23 10.58 2.00 -1.74
CA HIS A 23 11.39 1.41 -0.70
C HIS A 23 12.16 2.49 0.06
N ARG A 24 12.30 2.35 1.38
CA ARG A 24 13.15 3.21 2.21
C ARG A 24 14.04 2.38 3.13
N HIS A 25 15.35 2.69 3.09
CA HIS A 25 16.37 2.15 4.00
C HIS A 25 16.48 2.96 5.30
N GLY A 26 17.07 2.35 6.33
CA GLY A 26 17.23 2.94 7.68
C GLY A 26 16.18 2.47 8.69
N ASP A 27 15.06 1.97 8.19
CA ASP A 27 14.00 1.22 8.89
C ASP A 27 13.22 0.42 7.84
N CYS A 28 13.93 -0.47 7.13
CA CYS A 28 13.51 -1.12 5.87
C CYS A 28 11.99 -1.21 5.73
N ARG A 29 11.42 -0.45 4.79
CA ARG A 29 9.97 -0.37 4.60
C ARG A 29 9.58 -0.14 3.15
N GLU A 30 8.43 -0.68 2.78
CA GLU A 30 7.74 -0.40 1.52
C GLU A 30 6.57 0.55 1.77
N ILE A 31 6.46 1.58 0.93
CA ILE A 31 5.46 2.63 1.06
C ILE A 31 4.63 2.66 -0.22
N LEU A 32 3.35 2.31 -0.13
CA LEU A 32 2.37 2.51 -1.18
C LEU A 32 1.68 3.87 -0.95
N SER A 33 1.95 4.83 -1.84
CA SER A 33 1.27 6.13 -1.84
C SER A 33 0.12 6.11 -2.82
N LEU A 34 -1.05 6.58 -2.38
CA LEU A 34 -2.31 6.68 -3.12
C LEU A 34 -2.79 8.14 -3.05
N HIS A 35 -2.70 8.86 -4.15
CA HIS A 35 -3.18 10.22 -4.32
C HIS A 35 -4.56 10.19 -4.96
N LYS A 36 -5.55 10.84 -4.36
CA LYS A 36 -6.88 10.93 -4.97
C LYS A 36 -6.84 11.96 -6.10
N GLU A 37 -7.23 11.57 -7.31
CA GLU A 37 -7.22 12.48 -8.46
C GLU A 37 -8.24 13.62 -8.22
N GLY A 38 -7.80 14.86 -8.39
CA GLY A 38 -8.63 16.05 -8.15
C GLY A 38 -8.79 16.46 -6.68
N ALA A 39 -8.07 15.83 -5.73
CA ALA A 39 -8.05 16.23 -4.33
C ALA A 39 -6.61 16.31 -3.78
N ASP A 40 -6.38 17.21 -2.83
CA ASP A 40 -5.11 17.31 -2.11
C ASP A 40 -5.07 16.30 -0.95
N THR A 41 -5.23 15.03 -1.29
CA THR A 41 -5.39 13.94 -0.33
C THR A 41 -4.49 12.79 -0.69
N VAL A 42 -3.68 12.35 0.27
CA VAL A 42 -2.74 11.24 0.10
C VAL A 42 -2.90 10.23 1.21
N LEU A 43 -3.21 8.99 0.82
CA LEU A 43 -3.14 7.82 1.68
C LEU A 43 -1.78 7.14 1.50
N ARG A 44 -1.06 6.88 2.58
CA ARG A 44 0.16 6.07 2.61
C ARG A 44 -0.10 4.80 3.37
N ILE A 45 0.12 3.67 2.73
CA ILE A 45 0.10 2.35 3.38
C ILE A 45 1.56 1.92 3.51
N VAL A 46 2.03 1.78 4.75
CA VAL A 46 3.43 1.55 5.09
C VAL A 46 3.60 0.15 5.66
N PHE A 47 4.46 -0.65 5.03
CA PHE A 47 4.86 -1.97 5.49
C PHE A 47 6.27 -1.88 6.04
N ARG A 48 6.45 -2.09 7.33
CA ARG A 48 7.76 -2.05 8.01
C ARG A 48 8.32 -3.47 8.17
N ALA A 49 9.61 -3.67 7.88
CA ALA A 49 10.27 -4.93 8.18
C ALA A 49 10.24 -5.21 9.69
N GLY A 50 10.13 -6.47 10.08
CA GLY A 50 10.09 -6.90 11.47
C GLY A 50 10.00 -8.41 11.60
N ALA A 51 9.84 -8.91 12.82
CA ALA A 51 9.67 -10.34 13.07
C ALA A 51 8.44 -10.88 12.30
N GLY A 52 8.64 -11.87 11.43
CA GLY A 52 7.59 -12.45 10.58
C GLY A 52 7.04 -11.50 9.50
N ARG A 53 7.62 -10.31 9.31
CA ARG A 53 7.19 -9.28 8.37
C ARG A 53 8.33 -8.90 7.44
N PHE A 54 8.24 -9.32 6.19
CA PHE A 54 9.30 -9.17 5.22
C PHE A 54 8.91 -8.15 4.16
N VAL A 55 9.83 -7.24 3.88
CA VAL A 55 9.74 -6.27 2.79
C VAL A 55 10.93 -6.45 1.87
N ALA A 56 10.85 -6.00 0.63
CA ALA A 56 11.96 -6.11 -0.31
C ALA A 56 13.19 -5.31 0.17
N GLU A 57 14.06 -5.90 1.00
CA GLU A 57 15.29 -5.32 1.58
C GLU A 57 16.40 -5.12 0.53
N GLY A 58 16.05 -4.80 -0.71
CA GLY A 58 16.98 -4.74 -1.84
C GLY A 58 17.52 -6.10 -2.30
N ALA A 59 17.21 -7.21 -1.61
CA ALA A 59 17.67 -8.55 -1.95
C ALA A 59 16.70 -9.33 -2.88
N TRP A 60 15.46 -8.86 -3.07
CA TRP A 60 14.40 -9.53 -3.82
C TRP A 60 13.49 -8.51 -4.55
N TYR A 61 12.37 -8.95 -5.14
CA TYR A 61 11.51 -8.14 -6.01
C TYR A 61 11.01 -6.85 -5.33
N ALA A 62 11.63 -5.70 -5.64
CA ALA A 62 11.29 -4.39 -5.06
C ALA A 62 9.79 -4.08 -5.14
N GLY A 63 9.21 -3.59 -4.05
CA GLY A 63 7.78 -3.35 -3.95
C GLY A 63 6.95 -4.59 -3.62
N CYS A 64 7.57 -5.66 -3.16
CA CYS A 64 6.87 -6.82 -2.59
C CYS A 64 6.95 -6.84 -1.07
N VAL A 65 5.91 -7.39 -0.45
CA VAL A 65 5.80 -7.59 1.00
C VAL A 65 5.22 -8.98 1.26
N MET A 66 5.62 -9.63 2.35
CA MET A 66 5.07 -10.93 2.74
C MET A 66 5.16 -11.12 4.26
N THR A 67 4.32 -12.01 4.78
CA THR A 67 4.49 -12.56 6.13
C THR A 67 5.20 -13.92 6.06
N ASP A 68 5.64 -14.44 7.19
CA ASP A 68 6.21 -15.80 7.33
C ASP A 68 5.27 -16.92 6.86
N HIS A 69 3.96 -16.69 6.95
CA HIS A 69 2.92 -17.67 6.63
C HIS A 69 2.00 -17.25 5.47
N GLY A 70 2.29 -16.13 4.80
CA GLY A 70 1.38 -15.52 3.84
C GLY A 70 1.90 -15.51 2.40
N ASP A 71 0.99 -15.18 1.48
CA ASP A 71 1.32 -14.96 0.08
C ASP A 71 2.16 -13.70 -0.11
N LEU A 72 3.07 -13.75 -1.08
CA LEU A 72 3.83 -12.59 -1.51
C LEU A 72 2.90 -11.60 -2.23
N LEU A 73 2.78 -10.40 -1.68
CA LEU A 73 2.00 -9.32 -2.27
C LEU A 73 2.91 -8.36 -3.03
N ASN A 74 2.67 -8.25 -4.34
CA ASN A 74 3.34 -7.30 -5.19
C ASN A 74 2.57 -5.97 -5.22
N LEU A 75 3.07 -4.96 -4.50
CA LEU A 75 2.45 -3.64 -4.44
C LEU A 75 2.50 -2.92 -5.78
N ARG A 76 3.20 -3.45 -6.79
CA ARG A 76 3.19 -2.93 -8.17
C ARG A 76 2.05 -3.47 -9.02
N GLU A 77 1.21 -4.36 -8.47
CA GLU A 77 0.07 -4.93 -9.17
C GLU A 77 -1.22 -4.17 -8.87
N PRO A 78 -1.95 -3.70 -9.90
CA PRO A 78 -3.22 -2.99 -9.69
C PRO A 78 -4.25 -3.76 -8.87
N ARG A 79 -4.27 -5.10 -8.96
CA ARG A 79 -5.19 -5.95 -8.20
C ARG A 79 -4.89 -5.90 -6.70
N VAL A 80 -3.62 -5.99 -6.32
CA VAL A 80 -3.17 -5.91 -4.92
C VAL A 80 -3.49 -4.53 -4.35
N VAL A 81 -3.14 -3.47 -5.07
CA VAL A 81 -3.42 -2.08 -4.65
C VAL A 81 -4.93 -1.85 -4.48
N ARG A 82 -5.76 -2.38 -5.38
CA ARG A 82 -7.23 -2.31 -5.22
C ARG A 82 -7.69 -3.05 -3.97
N GLY A 83 -7.23 -4.27 -3.73
CA GLY A 83 -7.60 -5.04 -2.54
C GLY A 83 -7.27 -4.29 -1.23
N LEU A 84 -6.07 -3.72 -1.14
CA LEU A 84 -5.67 -2.92 0.02
C LEU A 84 -6.55 -1.67 0.22
N LEU A 85 -6.89 -0.97 -0.87
CA LEU A 85 -7.78 0.19 -0.81
C LEU A 85 -9.19 -0.20 -0.34
N GLU A 86 -9.69 -1.34 -0.79
CA GLU A 86 -11.00 -1.87 -0.39
C GLU A 86 -11.04 -2.27 1.08
N VAL A 87 -10.00 -2.93 1.59
CA VAL A 87 -9.89 -3.25 3.02
C VAL A 87 -9.79 -1.97 3.86
N ALA A 88 -8.96 -1.01 3.46
CA ALA A 88 -8.88 0.30 4.13
C ALA A 88 -10.24 1.02 4.14
N ARG A 89 -11.01 0.92 3.05
CA ARG A 89 -12.38 1.46 2.97
C ARG A 89 -13.32 0.74 3.93
N GLY A 90 -13.29 -0.59 3.98
CA GLY A 90 -14.09 -1.39 4.92
C GLY A 90 -13.83 -1.04 6.39
N HIS A 91 -12.60 -0.63 6.71
CA HIS A 91 -12.23 -0.14 8.05
C HIS A 91 -12.54 1.34 8.30
N GLY A 92 -13.10 2.07 7.33
CA GLY A 92 -13.31 3.51 7.44
C GLY A 92 -12.01 4.32 7.51
N ALA A 93 -10.89 3.75 7.05
CA ALA A 93 -9.55 4.32 7.16
C ALA A 93 -9.14 5.18 5.95
N LEU A 94 -10.07 5.46 5.02
CA LEU A 94 -9.80 6.38 3.93
C LEU A 94 -9.76 7.83 4.44
N PRO A 95 -8.90 8.68 3.88
CA PRO A 95 -8.85 10.08 4.30
C PRO A 95 -10.17 10.79 3.97
N VAL A 96 -10.70 11.53 4.95
CA VAL A 96 -11.95 12.30 4.85
C VAL A 96 -11.74 13.80 4.68
N ALA A 97 -10.50 14.27 4.82
CA ALA A 97 -10.11 15.67 4.69
C ALA A 97 -8.82 15.79 3.83
N PRO A 98 -8.52 16.98 3.29
CA PRO A 98 -7.23 17.24 2.66
C PRO A 98 -6.06 16.94 3.60
N GLY A 99 -4.94 16.50 3.03
CA GLY A 99 -3.72 16.15 3.76
C GLY A 99 -3.30 14.70 3.60
N GLU A 100 -2.41 14.30 4.51
CA GLU A 100 -1.74 13.00 4.50
C GLU A 100 -2.28 12.10 5.61
N THR A 101 -2.58 10.85 5.27
CA THR A 101 -2.92 9.80 6.24
C THR A 101 -1.97 8.63 6.04
N GLU A 102 -1.32 8.19 7.11
CA GLU A 102 -0.47 6.99 7.12
C GLU A 102 -1.21 5.85 7.83
N LEU A 103 -1.23 4.67 7.20
CA LEU A 103 -1.74 3.42 7.75
C LEU A 103 -0.62 2.39 7.82
N ASP A 104 -0.64 1.56 8.86
CA ASP A 104 0.17 0.35 8.90
C ASP A 104 -0.44 -0.70 7.97
N GLY A 105 0.30 -1.08 6.92
CA GLY A 105 -0.15 -2.04 5.93
C GLY A 105 -0.32 -3.45 6.48
N TRP A 106 0.40 -3.81 7.54
CA TRP A 106 0.28 -5.14 8.14
C TRP A 106 -1.06 -5.33 8.83
N LEU A 107 -1.59 -4.28 9.48
CA LEU A 107 -2.91 -4.32 10.10
C LEU A 107 -4.04 -4.54 9.09
N LEU A 108 -3.86 -4.09 7.84
CA LEU A 108 -4.81 -4.36 6.76
C LEU A 108 -4.78 -5.82 6.28
N LEU A 109 -3.64 -6.51 6.44
CA LEU A 109 -3.51 -7.92 6.06
C LEU A 109 -3.92 -8.87 7.17
N ASP A 110 -3.75 -8.46 8.43
CA ASP A 110 -4.11 -9.25 9.61
C ASP A 110 -5.60 -9.17 9.93
N ALA A 111 -6.29 -8.15 9.40
CA ALA A 111 -7.72 -8.04 9.56
C ALA A 111 -8.42 -9.22 8.86
N PRO A 112 -9.38 -9.89 9.53
CA PRO A 112 -10.21 -10.87 8.87
C PRO A 112 -10.95 -10.18 7.70
N PRO A 113 -11.15 -10.86 6.55
CA PRO A 113 -11.89 -10.28 5.45
C PRO A 113 -13.26 -9.82 5.95
N GLY A 114 -13.50 -8.51 5.88
CA GLY A 114 -14.73 -7.90 6.39
C GLY A 114 -15.94 -8.54 5.72
N ILE A 115 -16.82 -9.12 6.54
CA ILE A 115 -18.13 -9.60 6.10
C ILE A 115 -18.94 -8.35 5.76
N GLY A 116 -19.02 -8.04 4.47
CA GLY A 116 -20.01 -7.13 3.89
C GLY A 116 -21.30 -7.87 3.59
#